data_AF-A0A2Z6S2H1-F1
#
_entry.id   AF-A0A2Z6S2H1-F1
#
_cell.length_a   1.000
_cell.length_b   1.000
_cell.length_c   1.000
_cell.angle_alpha   90.00
_cell.angle_beta   90.00
_cell.angle_gamma   90.00
#
_symmetry.space_group_name_H-M   'P 1'
#
loop_
_entity.id
_entity.type
_entity.pdbx_description
1 polymer ?
#
loop_
_entity_poly.entity_id
_entity_poly.type
_entity_poly.pdbx_seq_one_letter_code
_entity_poly.pdbx_strand_id
1 'polypeptide(L)'
;MSTSLLCSTCGSTFKEKKIGMCRLYKKVKPKNTNMEICYDCHSTVREQKYGRFQQNFKNWTSGNDNVDKFIQNIQLSASNEYQLLEWIPYDRFCRVEYVAKGGFAKIFKASWKDNRISHWNVSKNIWERHNSRNKVMALKSLNNSQNVTLEFIKEITSYVKLAGFNLSDEFIRCYGINQDPITKDYIMVMKYAEFGNLRNYLDKRYRDKKISRKVLYAKLRYKVRILRDIAVSLKRIHIKGIIHRDLHIGNIVCSKKGIYITDMGLCKPVNYTELDNTENNAYGVLPYVAPEVLRGEHYTQASDIYSFGIIMYKIISELPPYYDVSHDEFLAI
;
A
#
# COMPACT_ATOMS: atom_id res chain seq x y z
N MET A 1 -13.71 -13.55 44.90
CA MET A 1 -12.25 -13.68 44.74
C MET A 1 -11.88 -13.14 43.36
N SER A 2 -11.16 -12.02 43.29
CA SER A 2 -10.61 -11.50 42.02
C SER A 2 -9.47 -12.42 41.61
N THR A 3 -9.66 -13.23 40.57
CA THR A 3 -8.58 -14.01 39.97
C THR A 3 -7.65 -13.04 39.23
N SER A 4 -6.55 -12.67 39.87
CA SER A 4 -5.52 -11.87 39.22
C SER A 4 -4.91 -12.68 38.07
N LEU A 5 -5.25 -12.33 36.83
CA LEU A 5 -4.59 -12.92 35.67
C LEU A 5 -3.11 -12.48 35.63
N LEU A 6 -2.23 -13.44 35.33
CA LEU A 6 -0.77 -13.25 35.26
C LEU A 6 -0.30 -13.28 33.81
N CYS A 7 0.71 -12.47 33.48
CA CYS A 7 1.42 -12.55 32.21
C CYS A 7 2.11 -13.91 32.07
N SER A 8 1.85 -14.63 30.98
CA SER A 8 2.45 -15.96 30.75
C SER A 8 3.97 -15.94 30.52
N THR A 9 4.57 -14.76 30.34
CA THR A 9 6.01 -14.60 30.08
C THR A 9 6.80 -14.15 31.30
N CYS A 10 6.31 -13.17 32.06
CA CYS A 10 7.04 -12.61 33.22
C CYS A 10 6.33 -12.82 34.57
N GLY A 11 5.15 -13.45 34.59
CA GLY A 11 4.40 -13.69 35.81
C GLY A 11 3.80 -12.44 36.46
N SER A 12 3.83 -11.27 35.82
CA SER A 12 3.27 -10.03 36.39
C SER A 12 1.72 -10.04 36.41
N THR A 13 1.10 -9.52 37.48
CA THR A 13 -0.38 -9.36 37.56
C THR A 13 -0.90 -8.22 36.68
N PHE A 14 -1.97 -8.47 35.92
CA PHE A 14 -2.65 -7.45 35.09
C PHE A 14 -3.65 -6.62 35.94
N LYS A 15 -3.21 -5.73 36.83
CA LYS A 15 -4.14 -5.00 37.73
C LYS A 15 -4.91 -3.86 37.05
N GLU A 16 -6.19 -3.75 37.44
CA GLU A 16 -7.26 -2.90 36.89
C GLU A 16 -7.19 -1.41 37.30
N LYS A 17 -7.91 -0.58 36.51
CA LYS A 17 -8.00 0.89 36.55
C LYS A 17 -8.03 1.53 37.95
N LYS A 18 -7.11 2.46 38.20
CA LYS A 18 -7.38 3.71 38.94
C LYS A 18 -6.71 4.90 38.26
N ILE A 19 -7.40 6.02 38.33
CA ILE A 19 -7.22 7.29 37.62
C ILE A 19 -5.75 7.77 37.70
N GLY A 20 -5.16 8.13 36.55
CA GLY A 20 -3.95 8.98 36.50
C GLY A 20 -2.71 8.42 35.78
N MET A 21 -2.35 7.14 35.93
CA MET A 21 -1.03 6.66 35.41
C MET A 21 -0.99 5.16 35.03
N CYS A 22 -1.81 4.68 34.09
CA CYS A 22 -1.70 3.27 33.65
C CYS A 22 -1.67 3.12 32.12
N ARG A 23 -0.49 3.31 31.52
CA ARG A 23 -0.16 2.87 30.14
C ARG A 23 0.60 1.54 30.09
N LEU A 24 1.07 1.02 31.21
CA LEU A 24 2.13 -0.01 31.25
C LEU A 24 1.65 -1.47 31.18
N TYR A 25 0.35 -1.77 31.33
CA TYR A 25 -0.10 -3.17 31.38
C TYR A 25 -1.40 -3.40 30.60
N LYS A 26 -1.41 -3.09 29.30
CA LYS A 26 -2.47 -3.58 28.41
C LYS A 26 -2.26 -5.06 28.10
N LYS A 27 -3.34 -5.85 28.19
CA LYS A 27 -3.36 -7.24 27.74
C LYS A 27 -3.16 -7.31 26.23
N VAL A 28 -2.26 -8.17 25.77
CA VAL A 28 -2.13 -8.52 24.36
C VAL A 28 -2.33 -10.03 24.20
N LYS A 29 -3.24 -10.43 23.32
CA LYS A 29 -3.42 -11.83 22.90
C LYS A 29 -2.70 -12.03 21.55
N PRO A 30 -1.55 -12.71 21.51
CA PRO A 30 -0.91 -13.06 20.25
C PRO A 30 -1.85 -13.97 19.43
N LYS A 31 -1.86 -13.82 18.10
CA LYS A 31 -2.64 -14.72 17.23
C LYS A 31 -2.07 -16.15 17.33
N ASN A 32 -2.96 -17.14 17.38
CA ASN A 32 -2.68 -18.59 17.47
C ASN A 32 -2.17 -19.11 18.82
N THR A 33 -2.33 -18.36 19.92
CA THR A 33 -2.09 -18.88 21.27
C THR A 33 -3.23 -18.45 22.21
N ASN A 34 -3.59 -19.31 23.16
CA ASN A 34 -4.52 -18.95 24.25
C ASN A 34 -3.81 -18.17 25.37
N MET A 35 -2.61 -17.62 25.11
CA MET A 35 -1.75 -16.98 26.10
C MET A 35 -1.99 -15.46 26.16
N GLU A 36 -2.13 -14.91 27.38
CA GLU A 36 -2.17 -13.47 27.63
C GLU A 36 -0.78 -12.98 28.07
N ILE A 37 -0.18 -12.06 27.31
CA ILE A 37 1.11 -11.44 27.64
C ILE A 37 0.96 -9.94 27.87
N CYS A 38 1.82 -9.37 28.72
CA CYS A 38 1.83 -7.93 28.96
C CYS A 38 2.48 -7.18 27.80
N TYR A 39 2.15 -5.88 27.70
CA TYR A 39 2.66 -5.01 26.65
C TYR A 39 4.19 -5.01 26.59
N ASP A 40 4.87 -4.96 27.73
CA ASP A 40 6.33 -4.94 27.79
C ASP A 40 6.92 -6.26 27.30
N CYS A 41 6.44 -7.42 27.77
CA CYS A 41 6.89 -8.72 27.27
C CYS A 41 6.57 -8.90 25.78
N HIS A 42 5.41 -8.41 25.31
CA HIS A 42 5.08 -8.40 23.90
C HIS A 42 6.05 -7.50 23.10
N SER A 43 6.44 -6.35 23.64
CA SER A 43 7.46 -5.46 23.05
C SER A 43 8.81 -6.15 23.01
N THR A 44 9.26 -6.76 24.11
CA THR A 44 10.54 -7.47 24.20
C THR A 44 10.58 -8.66 23.23
N VAL A 45 9.51 -9.47 23.14
CA VAL A 45 9.44 -10.57 22.16
C VAL A 45 9.47 -10.05 20.73
N ARG A 46 8.86 -8.89 20.46
CA ARG A 46 8.89 -8.23 19.14
C ARG A 46 10.28 -7.67 18.81
N GLU A 47 10.90 -6.98 19.74
CA GLU A 47 12.29 -6.48 19.64
C GLU A 47 13.24 -7.65 19.40
N GLN A 48 13.06 -8.77 20.10
CA GLN A 48 13.81 -10.00 19.85
C GLN A 48 13.50 -10.66 18.49
N LYS A 49 12.28 -10.52 17.96
CA LYS A 49 11.90 -11.12 16.68
C LYS A 49 12.51 -10.35 15.50
N TYR A 50 12.28 -9.05 15.42
CA TYR A 50 12.73 -8.23 14.29
C TYR A 50 14.10 -7.57 14.53
N GLY A 51 14.57 -7.44 15.77
CA GLY A 51 15.96 -7.04 16.06
C GLY A 51 17.00 -7.99 15.47
N ARG A 52 16.63 -9.25 15.19
CA ARG A 52 17.48 -10.22 14.48
C ARG A 52 17.85 -9.78 13.07
N PHE A 53 17.13 -8.84 12.46
CA PHE A 53 17.54 -8.26 11.19
C PHE A 53 18.91 -7.57 11.26
N GLN A 54 19.33 -7.06 12.43
CA GLN A 54 20.65 -6.44 12.62
C GLN A 54 21.80 -7.38 12.22
N GLN A 55 21.62 -8.70 12.41
CA GLN A 55 22.62 -9.70 12.04
C GLN A 55 22.84 -9.76 10.52
N ASN A 56 21.87 -9.33 9.72
CA ASN A 56 21.91 -9.36 8.26
C ASN A 56 22.22 -8.00 7.61
N PHE A 57 22.30 -6.91 8.37
CA PHE A 57 22.55 -5.58 7.79
C PHE A 57 23.89 -5.47 7.07
N LYS A 58 24.87 -6.30 7.44
CA LYS A 58 26.17 -6.38 6.76
C LYS A 58 26.16 -7.24 5.49
N ASN A 59 25.11 -8.04 5.27
CA ASN A 59 25.04 -9.05 4.23
C ASN A 59 24.42 -8.52 2.92
N TRP A 60 23.86 -7.31 2.94
CA TRP A 60 23.29 -6.66 1.76
C TRP A 60 23.42 -5.15 1.89
N THR A 61 23.51 -4.46 0.76
CA THR A 61 23.45 -2.99 0.66
C THR A 61 22.85 -2.61 -0.70
N SER A 62 22.16 -1.47 -0.74
CA SER A 62 21.75 -0.84 -2.01
C SER A 62 22.85 -0.02 -2.67
N GLY A 63 23.98 0.21 -1.98
CA GLY A 63 24.96 1.21 -2.36
C GLY A 63 24.56 2.65 -2.02
N ASN A 64 23.40 2.85 -1.36
CA ASN A 64 22.92 4.13 -0.88
C ASN A 64 22.57 4.08 0.61
N ASP A 65 23.37 4.75 1.44
CA ASP A 65 23.22 4.76 2.90
C ASP A 65 21.84 5.23 3.38
N ASN A 66 21.20 6.16 2.67
CA ASN A 66 19.89 6.68 3.06
C ASN A 66 18.80 5.63 2.83
N VAL A 67 18.86 4.91 1.72
CA VAL A 67 17.94 3.79 1.43
C VAL A 67 18.17 2.65 2.42
N ASP A 68 19.43 2.32 2.67
CA ASP A 68 19.78 1.23 3.59
C ASP A 68 19.27 1.55 5.01
N LYS A 69 19.56 2.74 5.53
CA LYS A 69 19.04 3.19 6.84
C LYS A 69 17.52 3.21 6.88
N PHE A 70 16.87 3.65 5.80
CA PHE A 70 15.41 3.66 5.71
C PHE A 70 14.81 2.24 5.82
N ILE A 71 15.33 1.29 5.04
CA ILE A 71 14.89 -0.11 5.06
C ILE A 71 15.16 -0.74 6.44
N GLN A 72 16.36 -0.53 7.00
CA GLN A 72 16.74 -1.05 8.31
C GLN A 72 15.81 -0.51 9.41
N ASN A 73 15.51 0.79 9.41
CA ASN A 73 14.58 1.39 10.36
C ASN A 73 13.16 0.80 10.25
N ILE A 74 12.67 0.54 9.04
CA ILE A 74 11.39 -0.16 8.84
C ILE A 74 11.44 -1.58 9.39
N GLN A 75 12.50 -2.33 9.11
CA GLN A 75 12.65 -3.71 9.60
C GLN A 75 12.65 -3.78 11.13
N LEU A 76 13.37 -2.87 11.80
CA LEU A 76 13.43 -2.81 13.27
C LEU A 76 12.11 -2.34 13.89
N SER A 77 11.40 -1.41 13.24
CA SER A 77 10.13 -0.87 13.73
C SER A 77 8.91 -1.68 13.31
N ALA A 78 9.06 -2.73 12.49
CA ALA A 78 7.93 -3.54 12.02
C ALA A 78 7.15 -4.17 13.18
N SER A 79 5.82 -4.14 13.08
CA SER A 79 4.92 -4.81 14.04
C SER A 79 4.52 -6.20 13.58
N ASN A 80 4.60 -6.46 12.28
CA ASN A 80 4.22 -7.70 11.64
C ASN A 80 5.01 -7.91 10.33
N GLU A 81 4.99 -9.13 9.82
CA GLU A 81 5.72 -9.54 8.62
C GLU A 81 5.22 -8.87 7.32
N TYR A 82 4.08 -8.18 7.33
CA TYR A 82 3.56 -7.42 6.20
C TYR A 82 4.21 -6.06 6.03
N GLN A 83 4.76 -5.51 7.12
CA GLN A 83 5.47 -4.23 7.11
C GLN A 83 6.94 -4.36 6.72
N LEU A 84 7.46 -5.59 6.66
CA LEU A 84 8.85 -5.83 6.27
C LEU A 84 9.06 -5.40 4.82
N LEU A 85 10.04 -4.51 4.66
CA LEU A 85 10.59 -4.02 3.42
C LEU A 85 11.99 -4.61 3.23
N GLU A 86 12.33 -5.01 2.01
CA GLU A 86 13.62 -5.59 1.65
C GLU A 86 14.30 -4.74 0.58
N TRP A 87 15.64 -4.67 0.60
CA TRP A 87 16.37 -4.40 -0.64
C TRP A 87 16.42 -5.70 -1.43
N ILE A 88 15.98 -5.65 -2.68
CA ILE A 88 15.91 -6.83 -3.55
C ILE A 88 16.84 -6.57 -4.73
N PRO A 89 17.98 -7.27 -4.84
CA PRO A 89 18.90 -7.10 -5.97
C PRO A 89 18.22 -7.38 -7.32
N TYR A 90 18.59 -6.64 -8.37
CA TYR A 90 17.90 -6.69 -9.67
C TYR A 90 17.96 -8.07 -10.33
N ASP A 91 19.07 -8.78 -10.16
CA ASP A 91 19.31 -10.13 -10.68
C ASP A 91 18.40 -11.21 -10.03
N ARG A 92 17.66 -10.87 -8.97
CA ARG A 92 16.64 -11.74 -8.36
C ARG A 92 15.33 -11.75 -9.14
N PHE A 93 15.19 -10.90 -10.15
CA PHE A 93 14.05 -10.88 -11.06
C PHE A 93 14.40 -11.52 -12.41
N CYS A 94 13.44 -12.25 -12.99
CA CYS A 94 13.52 -12.77 -14.35
C CYS A 94 12.19 -12.58 -15.08
N ARG A 95 12.20 -12.72 -16.42
CA ARG A 95 11.01 -12.51 -17.27
C ARG A 95 10.38 -11.13 -17.03
N VAL A 96 11.23 -10.09 -17.07
CA VAL A 96 10.78 -8.71 -16.92
C VAL A 96 10.05 -8.31 -18.19
N GLU A 97 8.75 -7.99 -18.06
CA GLU A 97 7.87 -7.63 -19.17
C GLU A 97 7.23 -6.26 -18.88
N TYR A 98 7.28 -5.35 -19.85
CA TYR A 98 6.59 -4.07 -19.77
C TYR A 98 5.07 -4.27 -19.74
N VAL A 99 4.37 -3.53 -18.88
CA VAL A 99 2.92 -3.61 -18.72
C VAL A 99 2.24 -2.31 -19.13
N ALA A 100 2.70 -1.17 -18.59
CA ALA A 100 2.08 0.12 -18.83
C ALA A 100 3.02 1.27 -18.45
N LYS A 101 2.72 2.47 -18.97
CA LYS A 101 3.30 3.74 -18.56
C LYS A 101 2.20 4.58 -17.93
N GLY A 102 2.42 5.04 -16.71
CA GLY A 102 1.62 6.08 -16.06
C GLY A 102 2.27 7.46 -16.23
N GLY A 103 1.71 8.48 -15.59
CA GLY A 103 2.25 9.85 -15.64
C GLY A 103 3.69 9.92 -15.14
N PHE A 104 3.96 9.33 -13.98
CA PHE A 104 5.27 9.46 -13.30
C PHE A 104 6.03 8.13 -13.15
N ALA A 105 5.51 7.04 -13.70
CA ALA A 105 6.10 5.71 -13.50
C ALA A 105 5.91 4.79 -14.71
N LYS A 106 6.81 3.83 -14.86
CA LYS A 106 6.65 2.67 -15.75
C LYS A 106 6.38 1.43 -14.90
N ILE A 107 5.41 0.64 -15.32
CA ILE A 107 5.04 -0.61 -14.67
C ILE A 107 5.55 -1.77 -15.51
N PHE A 108 6.32 -2.63 -14.87
CA PHE A 108 6.73 -3.93 -15.40
C PHE A 108 6.14 -5.03 -14.52
N LYS A 109 6.10 -6.26 -15.04
CA LYS A 109 5.90 -7.46 -14.24
C LYS A 109 7.12 -8.35 -14.36
N ALA A 110 7.46 -9.07 -13.30
CA ALA A 110 8.60 -9.99 -13.29
C ALA A 110 8.38 -11.15 -12.31
N SER A 111 9.07 -12.26 -12.52
CA SER A 111 9.12 -13.38 -11.57
C SER A 111 10.23 -13.13 -10.54
N TRP A 112 9.89 -13.17 -9.25
CA TRP A 112 10.85 -13.06 -8.15
C TRP A 112 11.32 -14.45 -7.69
N LYS A 113 12.64 -14.69 -7.75
CA LYS A 113 13.26 -15.99 -7.45
C LYS A 113 13.10 -16.42 -5.98
N ASP A 114 13.28 -15.49 -5.04
CA ASP A 114 13.32 -15.79 -3.59
C ASP A 114 11.97 -15.78 -2.89
N ASN A 115 11.05 -14.95 -3.40
CA ASN A 115 9.81 -14.60 -2.72
C ASN A 115 10.05 -13.90 -1.36
N ARG A 116 8.97 -13.45 -0.73
CA ARG A 116 9.00 -12.67 0.52
C ARG A 116 9.48 -13.48 1.72
N ILE A 117 10.09 -12.80 2.68
CA ILE A 117 10.31 -13.32 4.03
C ILE A 117 8.97 -13.73 4.66
N SER A 118 8.95 -14.90 5.29
CA SER A 118 7.79 -15.44 6.00
C SER A 118 7.95 -15.30 7.52
N HIS A 119 8.99 -15.90 8.10
CA HIS A 119 9.25 -15.89 9.53
C HIS A 119 10.71 -16.22 9.83
N TRP A 120 11.14 -15.98 11.08
CA TRP A 120 12.44 -16.41 11.56
C TRP A 120 12.37 -17.86 12.03
N ASN A 121 13.23 -18.71 11.48
CA ASN A 121 13.40 -20.08 11.96
C ASN A 121 14.51 -20.12 13.01
N VAL A 122 14.12 -20.37 14.27
CA VAL A 122 15.04 -20.38 15.42
C VAL A 122 16.06 -21.51 15.33
N SER A 123 15.66 -22.72 14.90
CA SER A 123 16.56 -23.88 14.88
C SER A 123 17.61 -23.79 13.78
N LYS A 124 17.25 -23.20 12.64
CA LYS A 124 18.17 -22.97 11.52
C LYS A 124 18.90 -21.63 11.60
N ASN A 125 18.48 -20.73 12.50
CA ASN A 125 19.02 -19.39 12.63
C ASN A 125 18.98 -18.58 11.30
N ILE A 126 17.89 -18.71 10.54
CA ILE A 126 17.69 -18.04 9.24
C ILE A 126 16.27 -17.46 9.10
N TRP A 127 16.13 -16.44 8.25
CA TRP A 127 14.81 -15.98 7.77
C TRP A 127 14.30 -16.93 6.69
N GLU A 128 13.24 -17.68 7.00
CA GLU A 128 12.58 -18.52 6.01
C GLU A 128 11.71 -17.68 5.07
N ARG A 129 11.70 -18.07 3.80
CA ARG A 129 10.93 -17.41 2.75
C ARG A 129 9.74 -18.27 2.34
N HIS A 130 8.74 -17.68 1.70
CA HIS A 130 7.61 -18.44 1.18
C HIS A 130 8.02 -19.36 0.03
N ASN A 131 7.64 -20.64 0.11
CA ASN A 131 8.07 -21.69 -0.83
C ASN A 131 7.53 -21.56 -2.27
N SER A 132 6.69 -20.57 -2.59
CA SER A 132 6.28 -20.34 -3.98
C SER A 132 7.37 -19.61 -4.77
N ARG A 133 8.25 -20.39 -5.41
CA ARG A 133 9.25 -19.85 -6.34
C ARG A 133 8.58 -19.12 -7.50
N ASN A 134 9.27 -18.11 -8.04
CA ASN A 134 8.88 -17.38 -9.26
C ASN A 134 7.53 -16.65 -9.15
N LYS A 135 7.18 -16.16 -7.97
CA LYS A 135 5.97 -15.36 -7.77
C LYS A 135 6.03 -14.12 -8.66
N VAL A 136 4.96 -13.85 -9.40
CA VAL A 136 4.83 -12.67 -10.27
C VAL A 136 4.63 -11.42 -9.42
N MET A 137 5.47 -10.43 -9.66
CA MET A 137 5.53 -9.14 -8.97
C MET A 137 5.29 -8.01 -9.95
N ALA A 138 4.72 -6.90 -9.46
CA ALA A 138 4.75 -5.63 -10.17
C ALA A 138 6.03 -4.89 -9.80
N LEU A 139 6.75 -4.38 -10.80
CA LEU A 139 7.90 -3.50 -10.65
C LEU A 139 7.48 -2.11 -11.10
N LYS A 140 7.21 -1.21 -10.15
CA LYS A 140 6.88 0.19 -10.44
C LYS A 140 8.17 1.00 -10.44
N SER A 141 8.72 1.25 -11.62
CA SER A 141 9.89 2.11 -11.84
C SER A 141 9.44 3.55 -11.86
N LEU A 142 9.97 4.36 -10.94
CA LEU A 142 9.61 5.77 -10.81
C LEU A 142 10.54 6.60 -11.68
N ASN A 143 9.99 7.39 -12.60
CA ASN A 143 10.80 8.12 -13.56
C ASN A 143 11.65 9.19 -12.84
N ASN A 144 12.91 9.36 -13.29
CA ASN A 144 13.84 10.38 -12.79
C ASN A 144 14.10 10.27 -11.28
N SER A 145 14.21 9.03 -10.77
CA SER A 145 14.40 8.75 -9.35
C SER A 145 15.82 8.35 -9.00
N GLN A 146 16.82 8.81 -9.77
CA GLN A 146 18.24 8.52 -9.50
C GLN A 146 18.67 8.98 -8.10
N ASN A 147 18.05 10.06 -7.62
CA ASN A 147 18.24 10.59 -6.27
C ASN A 147 17.01 10.27 -5.41
N VAL A 148 17.26 9.82 -4.17
CA VAL A 148 16.21 9.55 -3.19
C VAL A 148 15.60 10.88 -2.73
N THR A 149 14.30 11.03 -2.93
CA THR A 149 13.55 12.20 -2.48
C THR A 149 12.64 11.87 -1.30
N LEU A 150 12.16 12.91 -0.59
CA LEU A 150 11.22 12.73 0.50
C LEU A 150 9.90 12.12 0.00
N GLU A 151 9.53 12.43 -1.23
CA GLU A 151 8.30 12.03 -1.91
C GLU A 151 8.31 10.52 -2.16
N PHE A 152 9.44 9.99 -2.65
CA PHE A 152 9.67 8.56 -2.75
C PHE A 152 9.54 7.84 -1.39
N ILE A 153 10.19 8.39 -0.37
CA ILE A 153 10.15 7.83 0.99
C ILE A 153 8.73 7.88 1.58
N LYS A 154 8.00 8.98 1.36
CA LYS A 154 6.59 9.16 1.79
C LYS A 154 5.67 8.14 1.11
N GLU A 155 5.86 7.87 -0.18
CA GLU A 155 5.06 6.87 -0.91
C GLU A 155 5.24 5.47 -0.30
N ILE A 156 6.48 5.00 -0.17
CA ILE A 156 6.76 3.68 0.42
C ILE A 156 6.26 3.60 1.87
N THR A 157 6.47 4.67 2.64
CA THR A 157 6.00 4.75 4.03
C THR A 157 4.48 4.59 4.13
N SER A 158 3.72 5.12 3.18
CA SER A 158 2.26 4.95 3.13
C SER A 158 1.87 3.48 3.01
N TYR A 159 2.51 2.71 2.14
CA TYR A 159 2.28 1.27 2.03
C TYR A 159 2.65 0.51 3.31
N VAL A 160 3.77 0.86 3.95
CA VAL A 160 4.22 0.24 5.21
C VAL A 160 3.24 0.54 6.36
N LYS A 161 2.70 1.77 6.44
CA LYS A 161 1.69 2.15 7.43
C LYS A 161 0.39 1.35 7.26
N LEU A 162 -0.07 1.16 6.03
CA LEU A 162 -1.27 0.37 5.72
C LEU A 162 -1.09 -1.11 6.05
N ALA A 163 0.10 -1.67 5.76
CA ALA A 163 0.44 -3.04 6.14
C ALA A 163 0.39 -3.29 7.66
N GLY A 164 0.45 -2.23 8.48
CA GLY A 164 0.25 -2.28 9.93
C GLY A 164 -1.13 -2.80 10.37
N PHE A 165 -2.14 -2.81 9.50
CA PHE A 165 -3.43 -3.45 9.84
C PHE A 165 -3.35 -4.98 9.93
N ASN A 166 -2.25 -5.59 9.48
CA ASN A 166 -2.07 -7.05 9.45
C ASN A 166 -3.14 -7.77 8.60
N LEU A 167 -3.49 -7.15 7.47
CA LEU A 167 -4.53 -7.59 6.53
C LEU A 167 -3.86 -7.85 5.18
N SER A 168 -3.40 -9.08 5.00
CA SER A 168 -2.52 -9.52 3.91
C SER A 168 -3.07 -9.36 2.49
N ASP A 169 -4.39 -9.17 2.37
CA ASP A 169 -5.10 -9.25 1.11
C ASP A 169 -6.07 -8.09 0.87
N GLU A 170 -5.94 -6.99 1.61
CA GLU A 170 -6.77 -5.78 1.45
C GLU A 170 -6.07 -4.59 0.81
N PHE A 171 -4.74 -4.60 0.78
CA PHE A 171 -3.93 -3.58 0.10
C PHE A 171 -2.91 -4.24 -0.81
N ILE A 172 -2.48 -3.53 -1.86
CA ILE A 172 -1.28 -3.90 -2.57
C ILE A 172 -0.10 -3.74 -1.61
N ARG A 173 0.55 -4.86 -1.31
CA ARG A 173 1.76 -4.86 -0.48
C ARG A 173 2.95 -4.38 -1.31
N CYS A 174 3.74 -3.46 -0.75
CA CYS A 174 5.12 -3.22 -1.14
C CYS A 174 6.01 -4.20 -0.37
N TYR A 175 6.82 -4.99 -1.08
CA TYR A 175 7.72 -5.98 -0.51
C TYR A 175 9.15 -5.46 -0.37
N GLY A 176 9.53 -4.51 -1.21
CA GLY A 176 10.89 -4.05 -1.23
C GLY A 176 11.15 -2.93 -2.22
N ILE A 177 12.40 -2.49 -2.20
CA ILE A 177 12.98 -1.54 -3.11
C ILE A 177 14.03 -2.26 -3.95
N ASN A 178 14.12 -1.85 -5.20
CA ASN A 178 15.14 -2.25 -6.15
C ASN A 178 15.61 -0.98 -6.89
N GLN A 179 16.70 -1.06 -7.66
CA GLN A 179 17.11 0.01 -8.57
C GLN A 179 17.46 -0.59 -9.93
N ASP A 180 17.02 0.08 -11.00
CA ASP A 180 17.38 -0.31 -12.35
C ASP A 180 18.90 -0.13 -12.56
N PRO A 181 19.64 -1.15 -13.03
CA PRO A 181 21.09 -1.06 -13.16
C PRO A 181 21.53 -0.08 -14.25
N ILE A 182 20.67 0.20 -15.23
CA ILE A 182 20.94 1.07 -16.39
C ILE A 182 20.46 2.49 -16.09
N THR A 183 19.16 2.69 -15.83
CA THR A 183 18.59 4.04 -15.66
C THR A 183 18.86 4.63 -14.28
N LYS A 184 19.25 3.79 -13.32
CA LYS A 184 19.40 4.13 -11.90
C LYS A 184 18.11 4.61 -11.22
N ASP A 185 16.96 4.47 -11.88
CA ASP A 185 15.66 4.74 -11.28
C ASP A 185 15.36 3.71 -10.18
N TYR A 186 14.86 4.17 -9.04
CA TYR A 186 14.31 3.29 -8.02
C TYR A 186 13.01 2.62 -8.48
N ILE A 187 12.88 1.37 -8.06
CA ILE A 187 11.79 0.48 -8.40
C ILE A 187 11.14 0.01 -7.10
N MET A 188 9.83 0.19 -7.00
CA MET A 188 9.03 -0.42 -5.94
C MET A 188 8.60 -1.82 -6.37
N VAL A 189 8.86 -2.82 -5.51
CA VAL A 189 8.51 -4.22 -5.75
C VAL A 189 7.20 -4.53 -5.04
N MET A 190 6.13 -4.75 -5.80
CA MET A 190 4.76 -4.75 -5.28
C MET A 190 3.97 -6.01 -5.68
N LYS A 191 2.89 -6.30 -4.96
CA LYS A 191 1.95 -7.36 -5.34
C LYS A 191 1.37 -7.04 -6.72
N TYR A 192 1.51 -7.97 -7.67
CA TYR A 192 0.90 -7.82 -8.99
C TYR A 192 -0.61 -8.05 -8.93
N ALA A 193 -1.36 -7.18 -9.62
CA ALA A 193 -2.81 -7.25 -9.77
C ALA A 193 -3.13 -7.66 -11.21
N GLU A 194 -3.44 -8.94 -11.42
CA GLU A 194 -3.47 -9.59 -12.73
C GLU A 194 -4.57 -9.09 -13.68
N PHE A 195 -5.56 -8.36 -13.17
CA PHE A 195 -6.65 -7.80 -13.99
C PHE A 195 -6.44 -6.32 -14.33
N GLY A 196 -5.31 -5.73 -13.94
CA GLY A 196 -4.98 -4.33 -14.24
C GLY A 196 -5.87 -3.34 -13.49
N ASN A 197 -5.97 -2.10 -13.98
CA ASN A 197 -6.80 -1.08 -13.36
C ASN A 197 -8.30 -1.29 -13.60
N LEU A 198 -9.12 -0.68 -12.75
CA LEU A 198 -10.57 -0.83 -12.72
C LEU A 198 -11.22 -0.28 -14.00
N ARG A 199 -10.65 0.79 -14.58
CA ARG A 199 -11.08 1.31 -15.89
C ARG A 199 -11.07 0.21 -16.96
N ASN A 200 -9.89 -0.37 -17.21
CA ASN A 200 -9.70 -1.41 -18.21
C ASN A 200 -10.49 -2.68 -17.88
N TYR A 201 -10.61 -3.01 -16.60
CA TYR A 201 -11.35 -4.17 -16.13
C TYR A 201 -12.86 -4.05 -16.43
N LEU A 202 -13.45 -2.89 -16.19
CA LEU A 202 -14.86 -2.62 -16.48
C LEU A 202 -15.11 -2.59 -18.00
N ASP A 203 -14.27 -1.91 -18.77
CA ASP A 203 -14.42 -1.77 -20.24
C ASP A 203 -14.34 -3.10 -21.00
N LYS A 204 -13.60 -4.09 -20.48
CA LYS A 204 -13.57 -5.45 -21.05
C LYS A 204 -14.89 -6.18 -20.83
N ARG A 205 -15.51 -6.00 -19.67
CA ARG A 205 -16.71 -6.75 -19.26
C ARG A 205 -18.00 -6.22 -19.90
N TYR A 206 -18.03 -4.95 -20.29
CA TYR A 206 -19.19 -4.35 -20.95
C TYR A 206 -19.41 -4.82 -22.39
N ARG A 207 -18.42 -5.49 -23.01
CA ARG A 207 -18.51 -6.01 -24.38
C ARG A 207 -19.32 -7.31 -24.51
N ASP A 208 -19.65 -8.00 -23.41
CA ASP A 208 -20.49 -9.20 -23.44
C ASP A 208 -22.00 -8.85 -23.49
N LYS A 209 -22.55 -8.79 -24.71
CA LYS A 209 -23.89 -8.29 -25.06
C LYS A 209 -25.02 -9.34 -25.04
N LYS A 210 -25.27 -10.02 -23.91
CA LYS A 210 -26.58 -10.69 -23.69
C LYS A 210 -27.01 -10.51 -22.23
N ILE A 211 -28.06 -9.73 -21.99
CA ILE A 211 -28.50 -9.38 -20.63
C ILE A 211 -29.99 -9.69 -20.47
N SER A 212 -30.31 -10.64 -19.59
CA SER A 212 -31.64 -10.81 -19.02
C SER A 212 -31.79 -9.98 -17.73
N ARG A 213 -33.02 -9.74 -17.25
CA ARG A 213 -33.28 -9.01 -15.98
C ARG A 213 -32.51 -9.57 -14.77
N LYS A 214 -32.33 -10.90 -14.69
CA LYS A 214 -31.54 -11.56 -13.63
C LYS A 214 -30.05 -11.18 -13.69
N VAL A 215 -29.52 -10.96 -14.90
CA VAL A 215 -28.15 -10.46 -15.13
C VAL A 215 -28.02 -9.00 -14.69
N LEU A 216 -29.05 -8.17 -14.84
CA LEU A 216 -29.03 -6.76 -14.41
C LEU A 216 -28.89 -6.60 -12.89
N TYR A 217 -29.71 -7.31 -12.09
CA TYR A 217 -29.59 -7.26 -10.62
C TYR A 217 -28.24 -7.81 -10.13
N ALA A 218 -27.74 -8.87 -10.76
CA ALA A 218 -26.41 -9.40 -10.45
C ALA A 218 -25.29 -8.39 -10.79
N LYS A 219 -25.42 -7.65 -11.89
CA LYS A 219 -24.51 -6.56 -12.25
C LYS A 219 -24.55 -5.41 -11.23
N LEU A 220 -25.73 -4.96 -10.80
CA LEU A 220 -25.84 -3.89 -9.80
C LEU A 220 -25.25 -4.31 -8.45
N ARG A 221 -25.58 -5.51 -7.94
CA ARG A 221 -24.98 -6.04 -6.71
C ARG A 221 -23.45 -6.09 -6.79
N TYR A 222 -22.92 -6.48 -7.94
CA TYR A 222 -21.49 -6.51 -8.18
C TYR A 222 -20.87 -5.11 -8.13
N LYS A 223 -21.48 -4.11 -8.79
CA LYS A 223 -21.06 -2.70 -8.72
C LYS A 223 -21.05 -2.17 -7.28
N VAL A 224 -22.12 -2.42 -6.53
CA VAL A 224 -22.22 -2.03 -5.11
C VAL A 224 -21.11 -2.69 -4.27
N ARG A 225 -20.78 -3.96 -4.55
CA ARG A 225 -19.66 -4.63 -3.89
C ARG A 225 -18.32 -3.94 -4.17
N ILE A 226 -18.06 -3.56 -5.42
CA ILE A 226 -16.84 -2.81 -5.79
C ILE A 226 -16.77 -1.50 -4.99
N LEU A 227 -17.86 -0.71 -4.99
CA LEU A 227 -17.92 0.57 -4.30
C LEU A 227 -17.70 0.42 -2.79
N ARG A 228 -18.30 -0.60 -2.18
CA ARG A 228 -18.09 -0.91 -0.76
C ARG A 228 -16.62 -1.24 -0.48
N ASP A 229 -15.98 -2.06 -1.31
CA ASP A 229 -14.59 -2.48 -1.10
C ASP A 229 -13.62 -1.29 -1.26
N ILE A 230 -13.90 -0.36 -2.20
CA ILE A 230 -13.18 0.91 -2.35
C ILE A 230 -13.40 1.79 -1.11
N ALA A 231 -14.64 2.00 -0.66
CA ALA A 231 -14.95 2.82 0.50
C ALA A 231 -14.28 2.31 1.79
N VAL A 232 -14.28 0.98 1.99
CA VAL A 232 -13.61 0.33 3.12
C VAL A 232 -12.09 0.56 3.06
N SER A 233 -11.49 0.44 1.88
CA SER A 233 -10.07 0.71 1.66
C SER A 233 -9.73 2.18 1.93
N LEU A 234 -10.54 3.12 1.41
CA LEU A 234 -10.36 4.56 1.59
C LEU A 234 -10.48 4.97 3.07
N LYS A 235 -11.49 4.46 3.78
CA LYS A 235 -11.63 4.67 5.23
C LYS A 235 -10.37 4.28 5.99
N ARG A 236 -9.73 3.18 5.63
CA ARG A 236 -8.50 2.71 6.30
C ARG A 236 -7.28 3.56 5.95
N ILE A 237 -7.18 4.07 4.72
CA ILE A 237 -6.19 5.06 4.31
C ILE A 237 -6.33 6.32 5.17
N HIS A 238 -7.56 6.82 5.31
CA HIS A 238 -7.88 7.99 6.14
C HIS A 238 -7.60 7.77 7.63
N ILE A 239 -7.90 6.59 8.19
CA ILE A 239 -7.57 6.23 9.58
C ILE A 239 -6.05 6.30 9.85
N LYS A 240 -5.21 6.07 8.83
CA LYS A 240 -3.74 6.21 8.95
C LYS A 240 -3.24 7.64 8.73
N GLY A 241 -4.15 8.61 8.60
CA GLY A 241 -3.82 10.02 8.36
C GLY A 241 -3.28 10.27 6.96
N ILE A 242 -3.53 9.36 6.02
CA ILE A 242 -3.10 9.50 4.62
C ILE A 242 -4.26 10.11 3.83
N ILE A 243 -3.97 11.10 3.01
CA ILE A 243 -4.88 11.68 2.01
C ILE A 243 -4.36 11.21 0.65
N HIS A 244 -5.23 10.64 -0.18
CA HIS A 244 -4.85 10.01 -1.45
C HIS A 244 -4.49 11.04 -2.51
N ARG A 245 -5.26 12.12 -2.63
CA ARG A 245 -5.06 13.29 -3.52
C ARG A 245 -5.28 13.03 -5.01
N ASP A 246 -5.06 11.81 -5.49
CA ASP A 246 -5.27 11.43 -6.89
C ASP A 246 -6.12 10.15 -7.01
N LEU A 247 -7.27 10.13 -6.31
CA LEU A 247 -8.12 8.94 -6.29
C LEU A 247 -9.02 8.91 -7.54
N HIS A 248 -8.75 7.99 -8.46
CA HIS A 248 -9.61 7.78 -9.63
C HIS A 248 -9.60 6.31 -10.05
N ILE A 249 -10.48 5.93 -10.99
CA ILE A 249 -10.63 4.53 -11.45
C ILE A 249 -9.36 3.91 -12.08
N GLY A 250 -8.37 4.75 -12.42
CA GLY A 250 -7.07 4.33 -12.96
C GLY A 250 -6.10 3.90 -11.87
N ASN A 251 -6.20 4.50 -10.67
CA ASN A 251 -5.41 4.18 -9.48
C ASN A 251 -6.11 3.15 -8.58
N ILE A 252 -7.02 2.37 -9.17
CA ILE A 252 -7.68 1.24 -8.51
C ILE A 252 -7.37 0.00 -9.34
N VAL A 253 -6.72 -1.00 -8.75
CA VAL A 253 -6.32 -2.23 -9.45
C VAL A 253 -7.10 -3.45 -8.99
N CYS A 254 -7.26 -4.42 -9.89
CA CYS A 254 -8.10 -5.59 -9.72
C CYS A 254 -7.27 -6.87 -9.77
N SER A 255 -7.60 -7.83 -8.90
CA SER A 255 -7.05 -9.19 -8.88
C SER A 255 -8.15 -10.20 -8.61
N LYS A 256 -7.83 -11.50 -8.69
CA LYS A 256 -8.71 -12.58 -8.22
C LYS A 256 -9.11 -12.44 -6.75
N LYS A 257 -8.25 -11.81 -5.94
CA LYS A 257 -8.48 -11.66 -4.49
C LYS A 257 -9.31 -10.44 -4.10
N GLY A 258 -9.48 -9.49 -5.00
CA GLY A 258 -10.18 -8.24 -4.69
C GLY A 258 -9.66 -7.05 -5.47
N ILE A 259 -10.08 -5.87 -5.02
CA ILE A 259 -9.82 -4.57 -5.61
C ILE A 259 -9.02 -3.74 -4.61
N TYR A 260 -8.08 -2.95 -5.12
CA TYR A 260 -7.10 -2.25 -4.30
C TYR A 260 -6.90 -0.83 -4.80
N ILE A 261 -6.85 0.12 -3.87
CA ILE A 261 -6.39 1.48 -4.16
C ILE A 261 -4.84 1.46 -4.24
N THR A 262 -4.25 2.13 -5.22
CA THR A 262 -2.80 2.23 -5.48
C THR A 262 -2.36 3.68 -5.63
N ASP A 263 -1.06 3.93 -5.78
CA ASP A 263 -0.49 5.26 -6.03
C ASP A 263 -0.73 6.23 -4.87
N MET A 264 -0.27 5.80 -3.68
CA MET A 264 -0.51 6.47 -2.41
C MET A 264 0.29 7.78 -2.29
N GLY A 265 -0.34 8.90 -2.64
CA GLY A 265 0.10 10.25 -2.24
C GLY A 265 1.15 10.93 -3.13
N LEU A 266 1.52 10.33 -4.26
CA LEU A 266 2.26 11.03 -5.32
C LEU A 266 1.28 11.62 -6.34
N CYS A 267 0.69 12.77 -6.02
CA CYS A 267 0.09 13.59 -7.08
C CYS A 267 1.16 14.37 -7.88
N LYS A 268 2.44 14.32 -7.47
CA LYS A 268 3.56 15.02 -8.08
C LYS A 268 4.70 14.06 -8.47
N PRO A 269 5.57 14.43 -9.43
CA PRO A 269 6.79 13.69 -9.73
C PRO A 269 7.66 13.48 -8.48
N VAL A 270 8.40 12.37 -8.43
CA VAL A 270 9.28 12.08 -7.28
C VAL A 270 10.46 13.03 -7.16
N ASN A 271 10.92 13.64 -8.25
CA ASN A 271 12.02 14.62 -8.26
C ASN A 271 11.57 16.06 -7.96
N TYR A 272 10.33 16.27 -7.51
CA TYR A 272 9.77 17.58 -7.17
C TYR A 272 10.43 18.16 -5.91
N THR A 273 10.76 19.46 -5.93
CA THR A 273 11.34 20.17 -4.78
C THR A 273 10.35 21.17 -4.18
N GLU A 274 10.46 21.48 -2.88
CA GLU A 274 9.59 22.49 -2.24
C GLU A 274 9.74 23.90 -2.83
N LEU A 275 10.81 24.17 -3.59
CA LEU A 275 11.02 25.42 -4.33
C LEU A 275 10.10 25.53 -5.56
N ASP A 276 9.60 24.41 -6.09
CA ASP A 276 8.67 24.36 -7.23
C ASP A 276 7.22 24.74 -6.81
N ASN A 277 6.98 25.08 -5.52
CA ASN A 277 5.68 25.49 -4.96
C ASN A 277 5.22 26.92 -5.32
N THR A 278 5.90 27.64 -6.22
CA THR A 278 5.53 29.03 -6.54
C THR A 278 4.15 29.13 -7.20
N GLU A 279 3.64 28.04 -7.75
CA GLU A 279 2.28 27.96 -8.27
C GLU A 279 1.52 26.86 -7.52
N ASN A 280 0.36 27.23 -6.99
CA ASN A 280 -0.54 26.36 -6.22
C ASN A 280 -1.29 25.40 -7.17
N ASN A 281 -0.53 24.69 -8.02
CA ASN A 281 -1.07 23.89 -9.12
C ASN A 281 -1.84 22.69 -8.55
N ALA A 282 -3.11 22.56 -8.96
CA ALA A 282 -3.92 21.39 -8.65
C ALA A 282 -3.37 20.18 -9.42
N TYR A 283 -3.12 19.06 -8.73
CA TYR A 283 -2.58 17.85 -9.34
C TYR A 283 -3.58 16.69 -9.26
N GLY A 284 -3.88 16.06 -10.38
CA GLY A 284 -4.72 14.87 -10.42
C GLY A 284 -5.58 14.83 -11.67
N VAL A 285 -6.30 13.74 -11.84
CA VAL A 285 -7.19 13.58 -13.00
C VAL A 285 -8.40 14.48 -12.84
N LEU A 286 -8.48 15.53 -13.67
CA LEU A 286 -9.30 16.72 -13.41
C LEU A 286 -10.77 16.45 -13.02
N PRO A 287 -11.52 15.56 -13.69
CA PRO A 287 -12.89 15.26 -13.27
C PRO A 287 -13.05 14.71 -11.85
N TYR A 288 -11.97 14.23 -11.23
CA TYR A 288 -11.95 13.69 -9.88
C TYR A 288 -11.43 14.71 -8.84
N VAL A 289 -10.95 15.88 -9.26
CA VAL A 289 -10.40 16.91 -8.37
C VAL A 289 -11.53 17.74 -7.77
N ALA A 290 -11.51 17.88 -6.45
CA ALA A 290 -12.58 18.56 -5.72
C ALA A 290 -12.59 20.08 -5.99
N PRO A 291 -13.75 20.75 -5.99
CA PRO A 291 -13.85 22.16 -6.34
C PRO A 291 -13.01 23.09 -5.46
N GLU A 292 -12.87 22.79 -4.16
CA GLU A 292 -12.01 23.53 -3.25
C GLU A 292 -10.54 23.47 -3.66
N VAL A 293 -10.08 22.30 -4.10
CA VAL A 293 -8.70 22.10 -4.59
C VAL A 293 -8.48 22.87 -5.89
N LEU A 294 -9.46 22.89 -6.80
CA LEU A 294 -9.40 23.68 -8.04
C LEU A 294 -9.35 25.19 -7.77
N ARG A 295 -9.85 25.65 -6.62
CA ARG A 295 -9.71 27.05 -6.17
C ARG A 295 -8.38 27.33 -5.46
N GLY A 296 -7.47 26.35 -5.41
CA GLY A 296 -6.16 26.48 -4.78
C GLY A 296 -6.15 26.14 -3.28
N GLU A 297 -7.23 25.58 -2.72
CA GLU A 297 -7.19 25.08 -1.34
C GLU A 297 -6.42 23.75 -1.24
N HIS A 298 -5.97 23.42 -0.03
CA HIS A 298 -5.24 22.18 0.21
C HIS A 298 -6.13 20.94 0.11
N TYR A 299 -5.55 19.83 -0.35
CA TYR A 299 -6.21 18.52 -0.29
C TYR A 299 -6.56 18.13 1.14
N THR A 300 -7.75 17.58 1.31
CA THR A 300 -8.27 17.08 2.59
C THR A 300 -8.79 15.64 2.43
N GLN A 301 -9.18 15.01 3.54
CA GLN A 301 -9.92 13.74 3.42
C GLN A 301 -11.25 13.93 2.69
N ALA A 302 -11.89 15.11 2.81
CA ALA A 302 -13.14 15.42 2.10
C ALA A 302 -12.93 15.51 0.58
N SER A 303 -11.78 16.00 0.11
CA SER A 303 -11.47 16.00 -1.33
C SER A 303 -11.36 14.58 -1.89
N ASP A 304 -10.82 13.61 -1.13
CA ASP A 304 -10.85 12.20 -1.56
C ASP A 304 -12.28 11.63 -1.61
N ILE A 305 -13.18 12.10 -0.71
CA ILE A 305 -14.59 11.70 -0.72
C ILE A 305 -15.31 12.25 -1.96
N TYR A 306 -14.98 13.47 -2.39
CA TYR A 306 -15.45 14.00 -3.67
C TYR A 306 -15.04 13.08 -4.84
N SER A 307 -13.74 12.74 -4.92
CA SER A 307 -13.25 11.84 -5.96
C SER A 307 -13.93 10.47 -5.93
N PHE A 308 -14.21 9.94 -4.73
CA PHE A 308 -15.00 8.72 -4.56
C PHE A 308 -16.44 8.87 -5.09
N GLY A 309 -17.08 10.02 -4.90
CA GLY A 309 -18.38 10.34 -5.51
C GLY A 309 -18.36 10.26 -7.04
N ILE A 310 -17.31 10.77 -7.67
CA ILE A 310 -17.11 10.68 -9.13
C ILE A 310 -16.88 9.23 -9.58
N ILE A 311 -16.16 8.42 -8.78
CA ILE A 311 -16.03 6.98 -9.01
C ILE A 311 -17.39 6.27 -8.92
N MET A 312 -18.22 6.61 -7.93
CA MET A 312 -19.58 6.07 -7.79
C MET A 312 -20.42 6.36 -9.02
N TYR A 313 -20.41 7.62 -9.48
CA TYR A 313 -21.08 8.03 -10.72
C TYR A 313 -20.62 7.16 -11.88
N LYS A 314 -19.31 7.11 -12.16
CA LYS A 314 -18.74 6.36 -13.30
C LYS A 314 -19.10 4.86 -13.26
N ILE A 315 -19.07 4.23 -12.09
CA ILE A 315 -19.38 2.80 -11.96
C ILE A 315 -20.88 2.53 -12.17
N ILE A 316 -21.75 3.40 -11.64
CA ILE A 316 -23.20 3.21 -11.73
C ILE A 316 -23.70 3.55 -13.13
N SER A 317 -23.36 4.72 -13.66
CA SER A 317 -23.81 5.21 -14.98
C SER A 317 -23.09 4.53 -16.14
N GLU A 318 -21.87 4.03 -15.92
CA GLU A 318 -20.94 3.54 -16.96
C GLU A 318 -20.44 4.65 -17.90
N LEU A 319 -20.90 5.89 -17.72
CA LEU A 319 -20.55 7.05 -18.53
C LEU A 319 -19.33 7.78 -17.96
N PRO A 320 -18.44 8.35 -18.80
CA PRO A 320 -17.38 9.23 -18.29
C PRO A 320 -17.99 10.37 -17.47
N PRO A 321 -17.28 10.88 -16.43
CA PRO A 321 -17.71 12.10 -15.75
C PRO A 321 -17.91 13.22 -16.79
N TYR A 322 -18.97 14.02 -16.62
CA TYR A 322 -19.29 15.15 -17.50
C TYR A 322 -19.48 14.79 -18.98
N TYR A 323 -19.94 13.58 -19.30
CA TYR A 323 -20.10 13.07 -20.68
C TYR A 323 -20.95 13.97 -21.61
N ASP A 324 -21.76 14.85 -21.05
CA ASP A 324 -22.69 15.77 -21.71
C ASP A 324 -22.19 17.23 -21.75
N VAL A 325 -20.96 17.49 -21.30
CA VAL A 325 -20.32 18.82 -21.33
C VAL A 325 -19.18 18.82 -22.36
N SER A 326 -19.08 19.85 -23.20
CA SER A 326 -17.93 20.04 -24.08
C SER A 326 -16.67 20.29 -23.23
N HIS A 327 -15.64 19.48 -23.41
CA HIS A 327 -14.38 19.65 -22.67
C HIS A 327 -13.44 20.52 -23.51
N ASP A 328 -12.98 21.64 -22.95
CA ASP A 328 -11.86 22.39 -23.50
C ASP A 328 -10.57 21.57 -23.31
N GLU A 329 -9.61 21.66 -24.22
CA GLU A 329 -8.37 20.82 -24.21
C GLU A 329 -7.57 20.89 -22.89
N PHE A 330 -7.77 21.94 -22.08
CA PHE A 330 -7.19 22.07 -20.74
C PHE A 330 -7.86 21.20 -19.67
N LEU A 331 -9.07 20.69 -19.92
CA LEU A 331 -9.81 19.80 -19.03
C LEU A 331 -9.66 18.31 -19.41
N ALA A 332 -8.87 18.00 -20.44
CA ALA A 332 -8.87 16.72 -21.11
C ALA A 332 -7.74 15.76 -20.63
N ILE A 333 -8.20 14.67 -19.99
CA ILE A 333 -7.58 13.32 -19.85
C ILE A 333 -6.46 13.12 -18.83
#